data_AF-A0YE91-F1
#
_entry.id   AF-A0YE91-F1
#
_cell.length_a   1.000
_cell.length_b   1.000
_cell.length_c   1.000
_cell.angle_alpha   90.00
_cell.angle_beta   90.00
_cell.angle_gamma   90.00
#
_symmetry.space_group_name_H-M   'P 1'
#
loop_
_entity.id
_entity.type
_entity.pdbx_description
1 polymer ?
#
loop_
_entity_poly.entity_id
_entity_poly.type
_entity_poly.pdbx_seq_one_letter_code
_entity_poly.pdbx_strand_id
1 'polypeptide(L)'
;MNRLFAATGFVPKKDIRGIILNRWGHAFVTPQPGFFFDTATRTAPRNTVMKGYGRISFGHAELEGFQHWGPAADQGRRAMTQALKNG
;
A
#
# COMPACT_ATOMS: atom_id res chain seq x y z
N MET A 1 30.69 11.67 -6.51
CA MET A 1 29.85 10.54 -6.96
C MET A 1 30.57 9.19 -6.98
N ASN A 2 31.89 9.11 -7.27
CA ASN A 2 32.59 7.82 -7.44
C ASN A 2 33.07 7.12 -6.16
N ARG A 3 32.83 7.64 -4.95
CA ARG A 3 33.50 7.11 -3.74
C ARG A 3 32.88 5.84 -3.17
N LEU A 4 31.56 5.64 -3.32
CA LEU A 4 30.85 4.56 -2.62
C LEU A 4 31.24 3.15 -3.11
N PHE A 5 31.60 3.01 -4.40
CA PHE A 5 31.90 1.72 -5.04
C PHE A 5 33.28 1.67 -5.74
N ALA A 6 34.13 2.67 -5.55
CA ALA A 6 35.45 2.70 -6.21
C ALA A 6 36.35 1.53 -5.76
N ALA A 7 36.28 1.13 -4.49
CA ALA A 7 37.10 0.05 -3.95
C ALA A 7 36.79 -1.32 -4.60
N THR A 8 35.62 -1.47 -5.23
CA THR A 8 35.22 -2.70 -5.94
C THR A 8 35.51 -2.62 -7.44
N GLY A 9 36.17 -1.57 -7.92
CA GLY A 9 36.50 -1.38 -9.34
C GLY A 9 35.36 -0.84 -10.21
N PHE A 10 34.24 -0.39 -9.61
CA PHE A 10 33.10 0.14 -10.37
C PHE A 10 33.43 1.45 -11.08
N VAL A 11 33.21 1.49 -12.39
CA VAL A 11 33.39 2.65 -13.27
C VAL A 11 32.03 3.06 -13.86
N PRO A 12 31.34 4.06 -13.29
CA PRO A 12 29.96 4.40 -13.67
C PRO A 12 29.74 4.63 -15.17
N LYS A 13 30.72 5.24 -15.85
CA LYS A 13 30.65 5.53 -17.30
C LYS A 13 30.68 4.27 -18.18
N LYS A 14 31.26 3.17 -17.68
CA LYS A 14 31.40 1.90 -18.41
C LYS A 14 30.33 0.90 -17.98
N ASP A 15 30.07 0.85 -16.68
CA ASP A 15 29.33 -0.26 -16.06
C ASP A 15 27.81 0.00 -15.99
N ILE A 16 27.37 1.26 -16.13
CA ILE A 16 25.94 1.59 -16.19
C ILE A 16 25.48 1.56 -17.65
N ARG A 17 24.67 0.55 -17.99
CA ARG A 17 24.04 0.45 -19.31
C ARG A 17 22.76 1.30 -19.45
N GLY A 18 22.10 1.60 -18.34
CA GLY A 18 20.90 2.42 -18.28
C GLY A 18 20.39 2.60 -16.85
N ILE A 19 19.59 3.64 -16.62
CA ILE A 19 18.94 3.91 -15.34
C ILE A 19 17.45 4.10 -15.63
N ILE A 20 16.61 3.29 -15.00
CA ILE A 20 15.16 3.49 -15.01
C ILE A 20 14.78 4.01 -13.63
N LEU A 21 14.21 5.21 -13.59
CA LEU A 21 13.67 5.79 -12.36
C LEU A 21 12.15 5.69 -12.40
N ASN A 22 11.59 5.22 -11.30
CA ASN A 22 10.16 5.18 -11.08
C ASN A 22 9.84 5.96 -9.80
N ARG A 23 8.92 6.93 -9.88
CA ARG A 23 8.52 7.73 -8.72
C ARG A 23 7.02 7.64 -8.50
N TRP A 24 6.64 7.07 -7.36
CA TRP A 24 5.27 7.04 -6.87
C TRP A 24 5.20 7.93 -5.65
N GLY A 25 4.51 9.07 -5.76
CA GLY A 25 4.35 10.01 -4.63
C GLY A 25 3.53 9.44 -3.48
N HIS A 26 2.61 8.53 -3.78
CA HIS A 26 1.73 7.85 -2.84
C HIS A 26 1.75 6.35 -3.12
N ALA A 27 2.92 5.73 -2.99
CA ALA A 27 3.05 4.30 -3.23
C ALA A 27 2.25 3.50 -2.19
N PHE A 28 2.53 3.73 -0.91
CA PHE A 28 1.97 2.96 0.19
C PHE A 28 1.42 3.86 1.29
N VAL A 29 0.43 3.35 2.04
CA VAL A 29 0.13 3.90 3.37
C VAL A 29 1.25 3.53 4.33
N THR A 30 1.59 4.42 5.25
CA THR A 30 2.43 4.09 6.40
C THR A 30 1.52 4.02 7.64
N PRO A 31 1.05 2.82 8.05
CA PRO A 31 0.10 2.69 9.15
C PRO A 31 0.65 3.31 10.43
N GLN A 32 -0.11 4.23 11.01
CA GLN A 32 0.21 4.79 12.33
C GLN A 32 -0.22 3.83 13.45
N PRO A 33 0.32 3.97 14.67
CA PRO A 33 -0.16 3.22 15.83
C PRO A 33 -1.68 3.30 15.98
N GLY A 34 -2.32 2.14 16.13
CA GLY A 34 -3.79 2.01 16.21
C GLY A 34 -4.52 1.85 14.87
N PHE A 35 -3.81 1.74 13.74
CA PHE A 35 -4.42 1.59 12.43
C PHE A 35 -5.23 0.28 12.26
N PHE A 36 -4.74 -0.83 12.80
CA PHE A 36 -5.23 -2.18 12.46
C PHE A 36 -6.39 -2.69 13.32
N PHE A 37 -6.35 -2.41 14.62
CA PHE A 37 -7.20 -3.10 15.60
C PHE A 37 -8.05 -2.11 16.37
N ASP A 38 -9.33 -2.46 16.53
CA ASP A 38 -10.23 -1.77 17.44
C ASP A 38 -9.73 -1.94 18.88
N THR A 39 -10.02 -0.96 19.72
CA THR A 39 -9.94 -1.06 21.17
C THR A 39 -11.34 -1.09 21.75
N ALA A 40 -11.47 -1.40 23.04
CA ALA A 40 -12.76 -1.36 23.74
C ALA A 40 -13.48 -0.01 23.63
N THR A 41 -12.74 1.09 23.42
CA THR A 41 -13.26 2.45 23.39
C THR A 41 -13.17 3.12 22.02
N ARG A 42 -12.54 2.51 21.02
CA ARG A 42 -12.26 3.17 19.74
C ARG A 42 -12.16 2.18 18.57
N THR A 43 -12.88 2.45 17.48
CA THR A 43 -12.70 1.72 16.21
C THR A 43 -11.42 2.16 15.50
N ALA A 44 -10.65 1.21 15.00
CA ALA A 44 -9.47 1.46 14.19
C ALA A 44 -9.83 2.19 12.88
N PRO A 45 -8.97 3.12 12.41
CA PRO A 45 -9.16 3.78 11.12
C PRO A 45 -9.43 2.82 9.97
N ARG A 46 -8.70 1.70 9.88
CA ARG A 46 -8.94 0.62 8.89
C ARG A 46 -10.37 0.13 8.93
N ASN A 47 -10.85 -0.24 10.11
CA ASN A 47 -12.17 -0.85 10.29
C ASN A 47 -13.30 0.16 10.04
N THR A 48 -13.07 1.44 10.35
CA THR A 48 -14.00 2.53 9.97
C THR A 48 -14.15 2.62 8.45
N VAL A 49 -13.06 2.59 7.69
CA VAL A 49 -13.12 2.63 6.22
C VAL A 49 -13.75 1.35 5.66
N MET A 50 -13.42 0.18 6.23
CA MET A 50 -13.97 -1.12 5.79
C MET A 50 -15.50 -1.22 5.91
N LYS A 51 -16.12 -0.47 6.84
CA LYS A 51 -17.59 -0.43 6.99
C LYS A 51 -18.30 0.16 5.77
N GLY A 52 -17.64 0.99 4.97
CA GLY A 52 -18.28 1.68 3.85
C GLY A 52 -19.18 2.84 4.30
N TYR A 53 -19.87 3.47 3.34
CA TYR A 53 -20.80 4.57 3.60
C TYR A 53 -21.99 4.53 2.63
N GLY A 54 -23.19 4.30 3.15
CA GLY A 54 -24.40 4.13 2.34
C GLY A 54 -24.22 3.00 1.30
N ARG A 55 -24.28 3.36 0.02
CA ARG A 55 -24.07 2.43 -1.12
C ARG A 55 -22.61 2.31 -1.57
N ILE A 56 -21.67 2.92 -0.84
CA ILE A 56 -20.25 2.93 -1.19
C ILE A 56 -19.49 1.90 -0.36
N SER A 57 -18.75 1.03 -1.04
CA SER A 57 -17.82 0.06 -0.44
C SER A 57 -16.39 0.36 -0.90
N PHE A 58 -15.42 0.25 0.00
CA PHE A 58 -14.01 0.51 -0.29
C PHE A 58 -13.22 -0.81 -0.35
N GLY A 59 -12.40 -0.97 -1.40
CA GLY A 59 -11.51 -2.13 -1.55
C GLY A 59 -10.15 -1.69 -2.12
N HIS A 60 -9.10 -1.74 -1.29
CA HIS A 60 -7.74 -1.41 -1.69
C HIS A 60 -6.70 -2.09 -0.77
N ALA A 61 -5.46 -2.24 -1.24
CA ALA A 61 -4.35 -2.84 -0.51
C ALA A 61 -4.01 -2.15 0.82
N GLU A 62 -4.14 -0.82 0.92
CA GLU A 62 -3.81 -0.10 2.17
C GLU A 62 -4.76 -0.46 3.32
N LEU A 63 -5.92 -1.05 3.02
CA LEU A 63 -6.77 -1.60 4.05
C LEU A 63 -6.10 -2.78 4.78
N GLU A 64 -5.10 -3.42 4.20
CA GLU A 64 -4.27 -4.40 4.91
C GLU A 64 -2.96 -3.81 5.45
N GLY A 65 -2.72 -2.50 5.25
CA GLY A 65 -1.54 -1.80 5.76
C GLY A 65 -0.23 -2.11 5.03
N PHE A 66 -0.29 -2.84 3.92
CA PHE A 66 0.85 -3.10 3.04
C PHE A 66 0.43 -3.10 1.58
N GLN A 67 1.32 -2.57 0.72
CA GLN A 67 1.06 -2.43 -0.70
C GLN A 67 1.42 -3.72 -1.42
N HIS A 68 0.50 -4.68 -1.42
CA HIS A 68 0.68 -5.96 -2.11
C HIS A 68 -0.53 -6.27 -3.01
N TRP A 69 -0.25 -6.84 -4.18
CA TRP A 69 -1.26 -7.09 -5.21
C TRP A 69 -2.35 -8.06 -4.74
N GLY A 70 -1.97 -9.20 -4.15
CA GLY A 70 -2.93 -10.22 -3.68
C GLY A 70 -3.99 -9.66 -2.73
N PRO A 71 -3.59 -9.01 -1.62
CA PRO A 71 -4.52 -8.29 -0.73
C PRO A 71 -5.37 -7.24 -1.43
N ALA A 72 -4.83 -6.52 -2.42
CA ALA A 72 -5.62 -5.56 -3.19
C ALA A 72 -6.80 -6.25 -3.91
N ALA A 73 -6.51 -7.37 -4.57
CA ALA A 73 -7.52 -8.16 -5.28
C ALA A 73 -8.55 -8.75 -4.30
N ASP A 74 -8.11 -9.28 -3.16
CA ASP A 74 -9.00 -9.79 -2.12
C ASP A 74 -9.89 -8.70 -1.50
N GLN A 75 -9.34 -7.51 -1.27
CA GLN A 75 -10.10 -6.37 -0.78
C GLN A 75 -11.11 -5.87 -1.82
N GLY A 76 -10.76 -5.92 -3.12
CA GLY A 76 -11.71 -5.68 -4.21
C GLY A 76 -12.86 -6.68 -4.21
N ARG A 77 -12.57 -7.98 -4.11
CA ARG A 77 -13.59 -9.04 -4.00
C ARG A 77 -14.49 -8.86 -2.77
N ARG A 78 -13.92 -8.52 -1.62
CA ARG A 78 -14.66 -8.22 -0.38
C ARG A 78 -15.61 -7.04 -0.58
N ALA A 79 -15.09 -5.92 -1.08
CA ALA A 79 -15.85 -4.69 -1.27
C ALA A 79 -17.01 -4.87 -2.27
N MET A 80 -16.79 -5.63 -3.35
CA MET A 80 -17.83 -6.00 -4.30
C MET A 80 -18.93 -6.82 -3.64
N THR A 81 -18.55 -7.86 -2.89
CA THR A 81 -19.50 -8.69 -2.13
C THR A 81 -20.32 -7.86 -1.14
N GLN A 82 -19.69 -6.89 -0.49
CA GLN A 82 -20.36 -5.96 0.43
C GLN A 82 -21.34 -5.05 -0.31
N ALA A 83 -20.97 -4.50 -1.47
CA ALA A 83 -21.84 -3.65 -2.27
C ALA A 83 -23.10 -4.39 -2.74
N LEU A 84 -22.96 -5.65 -3.16
CA LEU A 84 -24.10 -6.49 -3.58
C LEU A 84 -25.09 -6.80 -2.45
N LYS A 85 -24.64 -6.83 -1.19
CA LYS A 85 -25.52 -7.07 -0.03
C LYS A 85 -26.28 -5.82 0.42
N ASN A 86 -25.75 -4.64 0.09
CA ASN A 86 -26.24 -3.35 0.58
C ASN A 86 -27.02 -2.55 -0.50
N GLY A 87 -27.12 -3.08 -1.72
CA GLY A 87 -27.85 -2.48 -2.85
C GLY A 87 -29.29 -2.95 -2.92
#